data_AF-A0AAW6PB55-F1
#
_entry.id   AF-A0AAW6PB55-F1
#
_cell.length_a   1.000
_cell.length_b   1.000
_cell.length_c   1.000
_cell.angle_alpha   90.00
_cell.angle_beta   90.00
_cell.angle_gamma   90.00
#
_symmetry.space_group_name_H-M   'P 1'
#
loop_
_entity.id
_entity.type
_entity.pdbx_description
1 polymer ?
#
loop_
_entity_poly.entity_id
_entity_poly.type
_entity_poly.pdbx_seq_one_letter_code
_entity_poly.pdbx_strand_id
1 'polypeptide(L)'
;MVDSRAAMTSSAHICYNSKRFSLTLSDIAKHLRENSSWHVSVTEWSGYGTVVPQLLVQTPIPFLIQIEDDPDWVPGEIQEIIEWEDLDPNSDIAQRIAQCDARLAVQSTTTDQVINDGSSITVSTLGTAIDPSNFEISDVLIVLCRKIEGVIHDCVNGGVTVR
;
A
#
# COMPACT_ATOMS: atom_id res chain seq x y z
N MET A 1 -13.37 12.48 19.07
CA MET A 1 -12.21 12.70 18.18
C MET A 1 -11.45 11.39 18.19
N VAL A 2 -11.77 10.52 17.24
CA VAL A 2 -11.05 9.27 17.05
C VAL A 2 -9.80 9.67 16.29
N ASP A 3 -8.65 9.55 16.94
CA ASP A 3 -7.34 9.82 16.36
C ASP A 3 -7.10 8.70 15.33
N SER A 4 -7.17 9.02 14.02
CA SER A 4 -7.02 8.07 12.89
C SER A 4 -5.60 7.48 12.74
N ARG A 5 -4.85 7.37 13.83
CA ARG A 5 -3.43 6.97 13.88
C ARG A 5 -3.20 5.46 13.86
N ALA A 6 -4.12 4.70 13.26
CA ALA A 6 -3.94 3.26 13.05
C ALA A 6 -3.72 2.90 11.57
N ALA A 7 -3.29 3.86 10.75
CA ALA A 7 -2.64 3.53 9.49
C ALA A 7 -1.37 2.73 9.82
N MET A 8 -1.40 1.41 9.58
CA MET A 8 -0.16 0.64 9.39
C MET A 8 0.72 1.48 8.46
N THR A 9 1.94 1.83 8.88
CA THR A 9 2.81 2.73 8.13
C THR A 9 3.22 2.07 6.82
N SER A 10 2.39 2.25 5.81
CA SER A 10 2.68 1.83 4.46
C SER A 10 3.79 2.71 3.92
N SER A 11 4.72 2.11 3.19
CA SER A 11 5.78 2.83 2.50
C SER A 11 5.30 3.39 1.16
N ALA A 12 4.30 2.78 0.54
CA ALA A 12 3.66 3.28 -0.67
C ALA A 12 2.24 2.74 -0.82
N HIS A 13 1.39 3.51 -1.48
CA HIS A 13 0.07 3.08 -1.89
C HIS A 13 -0.02 3.00 -3.41
N ILE A 14 -0.64 1.95 -3.95
CA ILE A 14 -1.11 1.94 -5.35
C ILE A 14 -2.62 2.01 -5.33
N CYS A 15 -3.17 3.21 -5.46
CA CYS A 15 -4.61 3.47 -5.42
C CYS A 15 -5.26 3.09 -6.74
N TYR A 16 -6.44 2.48 -6.70
CA TYR A 16 -7.17 2.05 -7.89
C TYR A 16 -8.69 2.06 -7.67
N ASN A 17 -9.43 1.96 -8.77
CA ASN A 17 -10.88 1.84 -8.77
C ASN A 17 -11.27 0.34 -8.80
N SER A 18 -11.71 -0.19 -7.67
CA SER A 18 -12.09 -1.60 -7.51
C SER A 18 -13.30 -2.01 -8.36
N LYS A 19 -14.19 -1.06 -8.70
CA LYS A 19 -15.32 -1.31 -9.62
C LYS A 19 -14.85 -1.58 -11.04
N ARG A 20 -13.67 -1.08 -11.42
CA ARG A 20 -13.04 -1.35 -12.72
C ARG A 20 -12.11 -2.56 -12.68
N PHE A 21 -11.41 -2.76 -11.56
CA PHE A 21 -10.44 -3.84 -11.38
C PHE A 21 -10.75 -4.62 -10.10
N SER A 22 -11.39 -5.77 -10.25
CA SER A 22 -11.50 -6.74 -9.15
C SER A 22 -10.18 -7.50 -9.02
N LEU A 23 -9.50 -7.36 -7.88
CA LEU A 23 -8.20 -7.98 -7.65
C LEU A 23 -8.24 -8.94 -6.48
N THR A 24 -7.51 -10.04 -6.64
CA THR A 24 -7.11 -10.91 -5.53
C THR A 24 -5.59 -10.91 -5.38
N LEU A 25 -5.07 -11.30 -4.21
CA LEU A 25 -3.63 -11.49 -4.04
C LEU A 25 -3.05 -12.52 -5.02
N SER A 26 -3.83 -13.52 -5.42
CA SER A 26 -3.46 -14.49 -6.45
C SER A 26 -3.26 -13.84 -7.82
N ASP A 27 -4.11 -12.87 -8.19
CA ASP A 27 -3.98 -12.13 -9.45
C ASP A 27 -2.73 -11.24 -9.46
N ILE A 28 -2.41 -10.62 -8.32
CA ILE A 28 -1.21 -9.82 -8.12
C ILE A 28 0.03 -10.73 -8.20
N ALA A 29 0.03 -11.85 -7.47
CA ALA A 29 1.12 -12.82 -7.47
C ALA A 29 1.41 -13.37 -8.87
N LYS A 30 0.35 -13.75 -9.61
CA LYS A 30 0.47 -14.23 -10.98
C LYS A 30 1.09 -13.17 -11.88
N HIS A 31 0.56 -11.95 -11.83
CA HIS A 31 1.05 -10.84 -12.66
C HIS A 31 2.51 -10.52 -12.41
N LEU A 32 2.93 -10.49 -11.14
CA LEU A 32 4.34 -10.27 -10.78
C LEU A 32 5.26 -11.39 -11.27
N ARG A 33 4.84 -12.66 -11.17
CA ARG A 33 5.64 -13.79 -11.69
C ARG A 33 5.77 -13.77 -13.22
N GLU A 34 4.76 -13.23 -13.91
CA GLU A 34 4.77 -13.12 -15.38
C GLU A 34 5.57 -11.92 -15.90
N ASN A 35 5.73 -10.86 -15.08
CA ASN A 35 6.28 -9.57 -15.52
C ASN A 35 7.50 -9.09 -14.71
N SER A 36 8.01 -9.88 -13.76
CA SER A 36 9.22 -9.59 -13.00
C SER A 36 10.02 -10.87 -12.75
N SER A 37 11.29 -10.73 -12.38
CA SER A 37 12.13 -11.85 -11.96
C SER A 37 11.99 -12.22 -10.49
N TRP A 38 11.14 -11.51 -9.73
CA TRP A 38 11.06 -11.67 -8.29
C TRP A 38 10.23 -12.87 -7.88
N HIS A 39 10.68 -13.56 -6.83
CA HIS A 39 9.86 -14.59 -6.21
C HIS A 39 8.75 -13.95 -5.38
N VAL A 40 7.57 -14.55 -5.44
CA VAL A 40 6.38 -14.05 -4.76
C VAL A 40 5.64 -15.20 -4.10
N SER A 41 5.30 -15.04 -2.82
CA SER A 41 4.55 -16.02 -2.04
C SER A 41 3.40 -15.37 -1.28
N VAL A 42 2.29 -16.10 -1.14
CA VAL A 42 1.19 -15.67 -0.27
C VAL A 42 1.59 -15.94 1.17
N THR A 43 1.35 -14.98 2.03
CA THR A 43 1.54 -15.04 3.48
C THR A 43 0.34 -14.41 4.16
N GLU A 44 0.34 -14.36 5.48
CA GLU A 44 -0.69 -13.69 6.25
C GLU A 44 -0.09 -13.05 7.50
N TRP A 45 -0.66 -11.93 7.90
CA TRP A 45 -0.50 -11.41 9.25
C TRP A 45 -1.62 -11.98 10.13
N SER A 46 -1.30 -12.32 11.37
CA SER A 46 -2.30 -12.77 12.34
C SER A 46 -2.09 -12.06 13.68
N GLY A 47 -3.18 -11.56 14.25
CA GLY A 47 -3.16 -10.84 15.53
C GLY A 47 -4.57 -10.49 15.99
N TYR A 48 -4.78 -10.47 17.30
CA TYR A 48 -6.07 -10.10 17.93
C TYR A 48 -7.30 -10.87 17.42
N GLY A 49 -7.12 -12.10 16.94
CA GLY A 49 -8.19 -12.92 16.37
C GLY A 49 -8.50 -12.63 14.90
N THR A 50 -7.74 -11.75 14.27
CA THR A 50 -7.85 -11.40 12.85
C THR A 50 -6.70 -12.03 12.06
N VAL A 51 -7.01 -12.50 10.85
CA VAL A 51 -6.04 -12.96 9.85
C VAL A 51 -6.18 -12.07 8.63
N VAL A 52 -5.09 -11.47 8.20
CA VAL A 52 -5.05 -10.57 7.05
C VAL A 52 -4.13 -11.17 5.99
N PRO A 53 -4.67 -11.58 4.83
CA PRO A 53 -3.87 -12.10 3.73
C PRO A 53 -2.93 -11.04 3.18
N GLN A 54 -1.69 -11.44 2.87
CA GLN A 54 -0.65 -10.58 2.35
C GLN A 54 0.16 -11.31 1.27
N LEU A 55 0.92 -10.54 0.49
CA LEU A 55 1.81 -11.07 -0.53
C LEU A 55 3.24 -10.64 -0.23
N LEU A 56 4.13 -11.61 0.00
CA LEU A 56 5.55 -11.37 0.16
C LEU A 56 6.22 -11.31 -1.21
N VAL A 57 6.88 -10.19 -1.49
CA VAL A 57 7.72 -10.00 -2.68
C VAL A 57 9.18 -10.04 -2.26
N GLN A 58 9.94 -10.99 -2.80
CA GLN A 58 11.33 -11.23 -2.42
C GLN A 58 12.30 -10.52 -3.37
N THR A 59 12.36 -9.20 -3.28
CA THR A 59 13.49 -8.40 -3.81
C THR A 59 14.67 -8.48 -2.82
N PRO A 60 15.83 -7.85 -3.09
CA PRO A 60 16.92 -7.75 -2.11
C PRO A 60 16.51 -7.08 -0.80
N ILE A 61 15.46 -6.23 -0.85
CA ILE A 61 14.79 -5.67 0.33
C ILE A 61 13.33 -6.17 0.32
N PRO A 62 13.04 -7.34 0.92
CA PRO A 62 11.71 -7.93 0.89
C PRO A 62 10.64 -7.01 1.47
N PHE A 63 9.45 -7.08 0.89
CA PHE A 63 8.30 -6.31 1.35
C PHE A 63 6.99 -7.06 1.16
N LEU A 64 5.95 -6.56 1.84
CA LEU A 64 4.61 -7.09 1.82
C LEU A 64 3.69 -6.19 0.99
N ILE A 65 2.74 -6.80 0.31
CA ILE A 65 1.63 -6.11 -0.35
C ILE A 65 0.33 -6.65 0.25
N GLN A 66 -0.56 -5.73 0.63
CA GLN A 66 -1.89 -6.01 1.11
C GLN A 66 -2.92 -5.28 0.26
N ILE A 67 -4.09 -5.90 0.04
CA ILE A 67 -5.22 -5.21 -0.57
C ILE A 67 -6.02 -4.57 0.57
N GLU A 68 -6.28 -3.29 0.46
CA GLU A 68 -7.15 -2.54 1.36
C GLU A 68 -8.29 -1.93 0.53
N ASP A 69 -9.53 -2.33 0.83
CA ASP A 69 -10.74 -1.99 0.08
C ASP A 69 -11.94 -1.73 1.00
N ASP A 70 -11.69 -1.46 2.28
CA ASP A 70 -12.74 -1.16 3.25
C ASP A 70 -13.43 0.18 2.89
N PRO A 71 -14.74 0.14 2.57
CA PRO A 71 -15.45 1.29 2.05
C PRO A 71 -15.64 2.40 3.09
N ASP A 72 -15.49 2.11 4.39
CA ASP A 72 -15.77 3.06 5.46
C ASP A 72 -14.61 4.07 5.65
N TRP A 73 -13.37 3.69 5.29
CA TRP A 73 -12.21 4.54 5.54
C TRP A 73 -11.20 4.64 4.39
N VAL A 74 -11.02 3.60 3.56
CA VAL A 74 -10.01 3.62 2.47
C VAL A 74 -10.27 4.75 1.46
N PRO A 75 -11.50 4.97 0.97
CA PRO A 75 -11.74 6.07 0.02
C PRO A 75 -11.42 7.44 0.60
N GLY A 76 -11.69 7.64 1.90
CA GLY A 76 -11.40 8.89 2.61
C GLY A 76 -9.90 9.17 2.68
N GLU A 77 -9.11 8.20 3.15
CA GLU A 77 -7.64 8.34 3.21
C GLU A 77 -7.01 8.54 1.83
N ILE A 78 -7.55 7.89 0.79
CA ILE A 78 -7.08 8.10 -0.58
C ILE A 78 -7.32 9.55 -1.03
N GLN A 79 -8.45 10.19 -0.66
CA GLN A 79 -8.68 11.60 -1.00
C GLN A 79 -7.71 12.55 -0.32
N GLU A 80 -7.28 12.23 0.91
CA GLU A 80 -6.33 13.05 1.66
C GLU A 80 -4.97 13.20 0.94
N ILE A 81 -4.62 12.26 0.05
CA ILE A 81 -3.42 12.35 -0.81
C ILE A 81 -3.41 13.64 -1.64
N ILE A 82 -4.57 14.10 -2.13
CA ILE A 82 -4.67 15.33 -2.92
C ILE A 82 -4.21 16.53 -2.10
N GLU A 83 -4.61 16.58 -0.82
CA GLU A 83 -4.23 17.65 0.10
C GLU A 83 -2.78 17.52 0.57
N TRP A 84 -2.33 16.30 0.89
CA TRP A 84 -0.96 16.04 1.37
C TRP A 84 0.10 16.38 0.33
N GLU A 85 -0.22 16.14 -0.94
CA GLU A 85 0.69 16.36 -2.07
C GLU A 85 0.46 17.71 -2.75
N ASP A 86 -0.38 18.58 -2.17
CA ASP A 86 -0.73 19.92 -2.68
C ASP A 86 -1.11 19.90 -4.18
N LEU A 87 -1.89 18.89 -4.58
CA LEU A 87 -2.29 18.72 -5.97
C LEU A 87 -3.42 19.69 -6.33
N ASP A 88 -3.37 20.27 -7.53
CA ASP A 88 -4.52 20.98 -8.08
C ASP A 88 -5.71 20.00 -8.18
N PRO A 89 -6.84 20.27 -7.50
CA PRO A 89 -8.02 19.39 -7.55
C PRO A 89 -8.59 19.18 -8.95
N ASN A 90 -8.28 20.07 -9.89
CA ASN A 90 -8.71 19.97 -11.27
C ASN A 90 -7.71 19.23 -12.17
N SER A 91 -6.53 18.87 -11.66
CA SER A 91 -5.54 18.11 -12.41
C SER A 91 -6.03 16.69 -12.72
N ASP A 92 -5.56 16.13 -13.83
CA ASP A 92 -5.88 14.75 -14.22
C ASP A 92 -5.51 13.73 -13.13
N ILE A 93 -4.44 13.99 -12.37
CA ILE A 93 -3.99 13.11 -11.28
C ILE A 93 -4.97 13.17 -10.11
N ALA A 94 -5.36 14.36 -9.66
CA ALA A 94 -6.35 14.52 -8.58
C ALA A 94 -7.69 13.89 -8.96
N GLN A 95 -8.13 14.07 -10.22
CA GLN A 95 -9.35 13.42 -10.71
C GLN A 95 -9.28 11.89 -10.75
N ARG A 96 -8.11 11.31 -11.04
CA ARG A 96 -7.89 9.86 -10.95
C ARG A 96 -7.94 9.36 -9.52
N ILE A 97 -7.29 10.06 -8.59
CA ILE A 97 -7.33 9.76 -7.15
C ILE A 97 -8.78 9.83 -6.64
N ALA A 98 -9.55 10.83 -7.07
CA ALA A 98 -10.97 11.00 -6.72
C ALA A 98 -11.87 9.82 -7.12
N GLN A 99 -11.42 8.99 -8.07
CA GLN A 99 -12.16 7.81 -8.54
C GLN A 99 -11.70 6.51 -7.87
N CYS A 100 -10.65 6.53 -7.07
CA CYS A 100 -10.10 5.37 -6.41
C CYS A 100 -10.84 5.08 -5.10
N ASP A 101 -11.11 3.80 -4.84
CA ASP A 101 -11.82 3.32 -3.65
C ASP A 101 -11.12 2.14 -2.97
N ALA A 102 -9.98 1.70 -3.51
CA ALA A 102 -9.14 0.66 -2.94
C ALA A 102 -7.65 0.98 -3.18
N ARG A 103 -6.76 0.35 -2.41
CA ARG A 103 -5.31 0.48 -2.58
C ARG A 103 -4.57 -0.83 -2.37
N LEU A 104 -3.41 -0.94 -3.01
CA LEU A 104 -2.38 -1.89 -2.62
C LEU A 104 -1.46 -1.19 -1.61
N ALA A 105 -1.52 -1.60 -0.36
CA ALA A 105 -0.64 -1.09 0.70
C ALA A 105 0.67 -1.86 0.71
N VAL A 106 1.78 -1.14 0.57
CA VAL A 106 3.14 -1.68 0.55
C VAL A 106 3.76 -1.52 1.93
N GLN A 107 4.23 -2.59 2.54
CA GLN A 107 4.68 -2.60 3.94
C GLN A 107 6.04 -3.28 4.08
N SER A 108 6.81 -2.88 5.10
CA SER A 108 8.07 -3.56 5.45
C SER A 108 7.78 -4.98 5.97
N THR A 109 8.69 -5.93 5.71
CA THR A 109 8.63 -7.24 6.40
C THR A 109 9.11 -7.18 7.86
N THR A 110 9.70 -6.06 8.28
CA THR A 110 10.16 -5.88 9.65
C THR A 110 8.97 -5.61 10.55
N THR A 111 8.77 -6.46 11.56
CA THR A 111 7.61 -6.40 12.45
C THR A 111 7.52 -5.04 13.17
N ASP A 112 6.31 -4.51 13.28
CA ASP A 112 6.02 -3.43 14.22
C ASP A 112 6.34 -3.89 15.65
N GLN A 113 7.09 -3.09 16.40
CA GLN A 113 7.26 -3.34 17.82
C GLN A 113 6.00 -2.85 18.54
N VAL A 114 5.13 -3.77 18.91
CA VAL A 114 3.98 -3.47 19.77
C VAL A 114 4.44 -3.47 21.23
N ILE A 115 4.53 -2.29 21.83
CA ILE A 115 4.78 -2.13 23.27
C ILE A 115 3.42 -1.97 23.95
N ASN A 116 3.07 -2.91 24.83
CA ASN A 116 1.87 -2.85 25.66
C ASN A 116 2.30 -2.73 27.12
N ASP A 117 2.05 -1.57 27.73
CA ASP A 117 2.39 -1.27 29.12
C ASP A 117 1.20 -1.39 30.10
N GLY A 118 0.06 -1.91 29.64
CA GLY A 118 -1.16 -2.07 30.43
C GLY A 118 -2.00 -0.81 30.60
N SER A 119 -1.52 0.36 30.14
CA SER A 119 -2.26 1.63 30.14
C SER A 119 -2.43 2.22 28.74
N SER A 120 -1.55 1.83 27.81
CA SER A 120 -1.59 2.21 26.40
C SER A 120 -1.00 1.10 25.52
N ILE A 121 -1.46 1.04 24.27
CA ILE A 121 -0.81 0.28 23.20
C ILE A 121 -0.02 1.30 22.39
N THR A 122 1.30 1.20 22.45
CA THR A 122 2.18 1.96 21.57
C THR A 122 2.65 1.03 20.45
N VAL A 123 2.12 1.21 19.25
CA VAL A 123 2.64 0.54 18.05
C VAL A 123 3.80 1.40 17.54
N SER A 124 5.02 0.89 17.69
CA SER A 124 6.20 1.54 17.15
C SER A 124 6.56 0.88 15.83
N THR A 125 6.38 1.63 14.74
CA THR A 125 6.69 1.22 13.37
C THR A 125 8.20 1.34 13.13
N LEU A 126 8.99 0.67 13.97
CA LEU A 126 10.46 0.66 13.93
C LEU A 126 11.03 -0.26 12.85
N GLY A 127 10.17 -0.92 12.07
CA GLY A 127 10.61 -1.43 10.78
C GLY A 127 11.08 -0.25 9.94
N THR A 128 12.31 -0.30 9.42
CA THR A 128 12.73 0.69 8.42
C THR A 128 11.74 0.59 7.27
N ALA A 129 10.99 1.68 7.04
CA ALA A 129 10.15 1.83 5.87
C ALA A 129 10.99 1.49 4.63
N ILE A 130 10.40 0.74 3.71
CA ILE A 130 11.09 0.45 2.46
C ILE A 130 11.05 1.74 1.63
N ASP A 131 12.13 2.06 0.94
CA ASP A 131 12.17 3.25 0.09
C ASP A 131 11.54 2.94 -1.28
N PRO A 132 10.36 3.50 -1.63
CA PRO A 132 9.72 3.22 -2.92
C PRO A 132 10.51 3.76 -4.12
N SER A 133 11.45 4.69 -3.89
CA SER A 133 12.36 5.23 -4.91
C SER A 133 13.52 4.28 -5.23
N ASN A 134 13.76 3.25 -4.41
CA ASN A 134 14.69 2.18 -4.73
C ASN A 134 14.27 1.50 -6.04
N PHE A 135 15.20 1.31 -6.98
CA PHE A 135 14.87 0.87 -8.32
C PHE A 135 14.15 -0.49 -8.37
N GLU A 136 14.47 -1.42 -7.48
CA GLU A 136 13.91 -2.78 -7.46
C GLU A 136 12.48 -2.78 -6.94
N ILE A 137 12.22 -1.93 -5.94
CA ILE A 137 10.89 -1.72 -5.38
C ILE A 137 10.05 -0.94 -6.40
N SER A 138 10.57 0.17 -6.92
CA SER A 138 9.89 1.01 -7.91
C SER A 138 9.47 0.24 -9.15
N ASP A 139 10.32 -0.66 -9.66
CA ASP A 139 10.00 -1.53 -10.80
C ASP A 139 8.78 -2.41 -10.51
N VAL A 140 8.73 -3.04 -9.33
CA VAL A 140 7.57 -3.83 -8.89
C VAL A 140 6.31 -2.96 -8.80
N LEU A 141 6.41 -1.77 -8.19
CA LEU A 141 5.27 -0.85 -8.06
C LEU A 141 4.74 -0.41 -9.42
N ILE A 142 5.62 -0.11 -10.38
CA ILE A 142 5.25 0.27 -11.75
C ILE A 142 4.57 -0.89 -12.48
N VAL A 143 5.09 -2.12 -12.35
CA VAL A 143 4.48 -3.32 -12.96
C VAL A 143 3.05 -3.52 -12.46
N LEU A 144 2.81 -3.31 -11.16
CA LEU A 144 1.48 -3.41 -10.56
C LEU A 144 0.57 -2.25 -10.93
N CYS A 145 1.10 -1.03 -10.89
CA CYS A 145 0.37 0.19 -11.27
C CYS A 145 -0.20 0.07 -12.69
N ARG A 146 0.60 -0.44 -13.66
CA ARG A 146 0.15 -0.66 -15.04
C ARG A 146 -0.96 -1.69 -15.15
N LYS A 147 -0.94 -2.75 -14.33
CA LYS A 147 -1.98 -3.78 -14.32
C LYS A 147 -3.36 -3.21 -13.99
N ILE A 148 -3.38 -2.27 -13.05
CA ILE A 148 -4.61 -1.78 -12.39
C ILE A 148 -4.93 -0.34 -12.78
N GLU A 149 -4.18 0.21 -13.74
CA GLU A 149 -4.20 1.61 -14.16
C GLU A 149 -4.23 2.57 -12.96
N GLY A 150 -3.43 2.24 -11.95
CA GLY A 150 -3.47 2.87 -10.64
C GLY A 150 -2.71 4.19 -10.55
N VAL A 151 -2.67 4.71 -9.33
CA VAL A 151 -1.88 5.88 -8.93
C VAL A 151 -0.96 5.47 -7.79
N ILE A 152 0.35 5.62 -7.99
CA ILE A 152 1.34 5.36 -6.93
C ILE A 152 1.50 6.62 -6.10
N HIS A 153 1.33 6.50 -4.78
CA HIS A 153 1.71 7.50 -3.79
C HIS A 153 2.89 6.98 -2.99
N ASP A 154 4.00 7.71 -2.98
CA ASP A 154 5.19 7.39 -2.19
C ASP A 154 5.05 8.02 -0.80
N CYS A 155 4.79 7.20 0.22
CA CYS A 155 4.54 7.68 1.58
C CYS A 155 5.83 8.01 2.34
N VAL A 156 7.01 7.68 1.79
CA VAL A 156 8.31 7.90 2.43
C VAL A 156 8.97 9.18 1.92
N ASN A 157 8.98 9.36 0.60
CA ASN A 157 9.63 10.49 -0.06
C ASN A 157 8.63 11.58 -0.49
N GLY A 158 7.33 11.28 -0.42
CA GLY A 158 6.29 12.09 -1.03
C GLY A 158 6.26 11.92 -2.54
N GLY A 159 5.20 12.45 -3.14
CA GLY A 159 5.00 12.50 -4.57
C GLY A 159 4.05 11.43 -5.10
N VAL A 160 3.42 11.77 -6.22
CA VAL A 160 2.45 10.93 -6.91
C VAL A 160 2.92 10.62 -8.32
N THR A 161 2.84 9.34 -8.70
CA THR A 161 3.23 8.86 -10.02
C THR A 161 2.08 8.12 -10.69
N VAL A 162 1.86 8.45 -11.97
CA VAL A 162 0.95 7.73 -12.88
C VAL A 162 1.76 7.16 -14.05
N ARG A 163 1.47 5.91 -14.47
CA ARG A 163 2.20 5.20 -15.53
C ARG A 163 1.30 4.33 -16.39
#